data_AF-A0A660QW70-F1
#
_entry.id   AF-A0A660QW70-F1
#
_cell.length_a   1.000
_cell.length_b   1.000
_cell.length_c   1.000
_cell.angle_alpha   90.00
_cell.angle_beta   90.00
_cell.angle_gamma   90.00
#
_symmetry.space_group_name_H-M   'P 1'
#
loop_
_entity.id
_entity.type
_entity.pdbx_description
1 polymer ?
#
loop_
_entity_poly.entity_id
_entity_poly.type
_entity_poly.pdbx_seq_one_letter_code
_entity_poly.pdbx_strand_id
1 'polypeptide(L)'
;MDFHIEWFDRLASTNIAMRDRFSQGLETRNGQIIVAREQTAGRGRQARKWLSAPGQNLCFSLFIQTEAELMAVPSITMATALAVNDLLRGIGILSAPKWPNDVLVDGRKICGILSERVERKNNRKRFPSLHSGETLLHQTKCRIASPTSGRKAIRRQSLTCEKSSAAGGGTKDELVTTGIIVGIGLNVNMASKEAEAIDRPATSIRIE
;
A
#
# COMPACT_ATOMS: atom_id res chain seq x y z
N MET A 1 6.81 12.87 0.89
CA MET A 1 6.51 11.45 1.15
C MET A 1 7.24 10.68 0.06
N ASP A 2 8.14 9.79 0.43
CA ASP A 2 8.90 9.00 -0.54
C ASP A 2 8.18 7.68 -0.78
N PHE A 3 7.99 7.32 -2.04
CA PHE A 3 7.30 6.08 -2.40
C PHE A 3 8.31 4.95 -2.64
N HIS A 4 8.04 3.80 -2.03
CA HIS A 4 8.83 2.59 -2.20
C HIS A 4 7.94 1.49 -2.78
N ILE A 5 8.26 1.03 -3.99
CA ILE A 5 7.39 0.10 -4.73
C ILE A 5 8.05 -1.28 -4.78
N GLU A 6 7.34 -2.30 -4.30
CA GLU A 6 7.70 -3.70 -4.42
C GLU A 6 6.72 -4.42 -5.35
N TRP A 7 7.26 -5.08 -6.37
CA TRP A 7 6.49 -5.77 -7.40
C TRP A 7 6.52 -7.28 -7.18
N PHE A 8 5.34 -7.90 -7.29
CA PHE A 8 5.17 -9.35 -7.20
C PHE A 8 4.40 -9.86 -8.42
N ASP A 9 4.82 -11.00 -8.97
CA ASP A 9 4.06 -11.63 -10.05
C ASP A 9 2.74 -12.22 -9.57
N ARG A 10 2.73 -12.78 -8.34
CA ARG A 10 1.54 -13.41 -7.76
C ARG A 10 1.55 -13.26 -6.25
N LEU A 11 0.43 -12.84 -5.68
CA LEU A 11 0.17 -12.82 -4.25
C LEU A 11 -1.23 -13.37 -3.94
N ALA A 12 -1.49 -13.71 -2.68
CA ALA A 12 -2.86 -13.95 -2.24
C ALA A 12 -3.68 -12.65 -2.28
N SER A 13 -3.18 -11.60 -1.62
CA SER A 13 -3.68 -10.24 -1.75
C SER A 13 -2.60 -9.22 -1.39
N THR A 14 -2.57 -8.07 -2.05
CA THR A 14 -1.66 -6.95 -1.72
C THR A 14 -1.94 -6.37 -0.33
N ASN A 15 -3.22 -6.30 0.09
CA ASN A 15 -3.59 -5.84 1.44
C ASN A 15 -3.11 -6.83 2.51
N ILE A 16 -3.25 -8.13 2.25
CA ILE A 16 -2.77 -9.17 3.16
C ILE A 16 -1.25 -9.10 3.27
N ALA A 17 -0.54 -9.05 2.15
CA ALA A 17 0.92 -8.93 2.16
C ALA A 17 1.42 -7.69 2.92
N MET A 18 0.76 -6.54 2.74
CA MET A 18 1.10 -5.31 3.47
C MET A 18 0.83 -5.44 4.99
N ARG A 19 -0.32 -6.01 5.36
CA ARG A 19 -0.68 -6.26 6.76
C ARG A 19 0.30 -7.22 7.42
N ASP A 20 0.58 -8.34 6.78
CA ASP A 20 1.48 -9.37 7.30
C ASP A 20 2.88 -8.80 7.50
N ARG A 21 3.39 -8.06 6.51
CA ARG A 21 4.67 -7.33 6.63
C ARG A 21 4.67 -6.42 7.85
N PHE A 22 3.65 -5.57 7.97
CA PHE A 22 3.54 -4.62 9.08
C PHE A 22 3.48 -5.34 10.43
N SER A 23 2.57 -6.31 10.59
CA SER A 23 2.34 -7.07 11.82
C SER A 23 3.55 -7.92 12.25
N GLN A 24 4.34 -8.44 11.30
CA GLN A 24 5.54 -9.23 11.58
C GLN A 24 6.74 -8.41 12.05
N GLY A 25 6.62 -7.07 12.16
CA GLY A 25 7.74 -6.25 12.59
C GLY A 25 8.72 -5.90 11.47
N LEU A 26 8.45 -6.32 10.23
CA LEU A 26 9.28 -5.96 9.08
C LEU A 26 9.23 -4.45 8.86
N GLU A 27 10.29 -3.90 8.26
CA GLU A 27 10.36 -2.48 7.96
C GLU A 27 9.28 -2.12 6.93
N THR A 28 8.29 -1.34 7.38
CA THR A 28 7.21 -0.79 6.55
C THR A 28 7.26 0.72 6.69
N ARG A 29 7.70 1.40 5.63
CA ARG A 29 7.86 2.86 5.61
C ARG A 29 6.54 3.53 5.25
N ASN A 30 6.32 4.74 5.73
CA ASN A 30 5.27 5.59 5.18
C ASN A 30 5.50 5.76 3.67
N GLY A 31 4.52 5.39 2.84
CA GLY A 31 4.67 5.38 1.38
C GLY A 31 5.14 4.07 0.78
N GLN A 32 5.19 3.00 1.58
CA GLN A 32 5.38 1.64 1.04
C GLN A 32 4.20 1.25 0.16
N ILE A 33 4.50 0.74 -1.03
CA ILE A 33 3.55 0.23 -2.01
C ILE A 33 3.91 -1.22 -2.33
N ILE A 34 2.92 -2.11 -2.26
CA ILE A 34 3.02 -3.49 -2.75
C ILE A 34 2.10 -3.62 -3.95
N VAL A 35 2.65 -4.09 -5.07
CA VAL A 35 1.92 -4.30 -6.33
C VAL A 35 1.94 -5.77 -6.69
N ALA A 36 0.80 -6.31 -7.14
CA ALA A 36 0.71 -7.68 -7.63
C ALA A 36 0.14 -7.72 -9.04
N ARG A 37 0.81 -8.44 -9.95
CA ARG A 37 0.26 -8.73 -11.29
C ARG A 37 -0.97 -9.65 -11.21
N GLU A 38 -0.99 -10.57 -10.23
CA GLU A 38 -2.12 -11.45 -9.95
C GLU A 38 -2.42 -11.53 -8.45
N GLN A 39 -3.70 -11.51 -8.08
CA GLN A 39 -4.16 -11.86 -6.73
C GLN A 39 -5.02 -13.12 -6.77
N THR A 40 -4.58 -14.19 -6.11
CA THR A 40 -5.32 -15.47 -6.05
C THR A 40 -6.47 -15.45 -5.04
N ALA A 41 -6.43 -14.51 -4.08
CA ALA A 41 -7.42 -14.33 -3.03
C ALA A 41 -7.72 -12.83 -2.80
N GLY A 42 -7.81 -12.06 -3.89
CA GLY A 42 -8.15 -10.64 -3.85
C GLY A 42 -9.48 -10.40 -3.12
N ARG A 43 -9.52 -9.36 -2.29
CA ARG A 43 -10.67 -9.05 -1.42
C ARG A 43 -11.26 -7.68 -1.73
N GLY A 44 -12.58 -7.62 -1.70
CA GLY A 44 -13.37 -6.40 -1.58
C GLY A 44 -14.03 -6.31 -0.20
N ARG A 45 -14.89 -5.31 -0.02
CA ARG A 45 -15.69 -5.15 1.20
C ARG A 45 -16.66 -6.32 1.40
N GLN A 46 -17.07 -6.54 2.65
CA GLN A 46 -18.04 -7.58 3.02
C GLN A 46 -17.67 -8.98 2.48
N ALA A 47 -16.37 -9.32 2.54
CA ALA A 47 -15.83 -10.61 2.08
C ALA A 47 -16.06 -10.95 0.60
N ARG A 48 -16.40 -9.96 -0.25
CA ARG A 48 -16.49 -10.17 -1.69
C ARG A 48 -15.11 -10.41 -2.28
N LYS A 49 -15.06 -11.21 -3.36
CA LYS A 49 -13.81 -11.45 -4.08
C LYS A 49 -13.54 -10.28 -5.04
N TRP A 50 -12.28 -9.86 -5.09
CA TRP A 50 -11.78 -8.99 -6.16
C TRP A 50 -11.05 -9.88 -7.17
N LEU A 51 -11.56 -9.91 -8.41
CA LEU A 51 -10.95 -10.70 -9.48
C LEU A 51 -9.70 -9.96 -9.98
N SER A 52 -8.58 -10.67 -10.03
CA SER A 52 -7.29 -10.07 -10.36
C SER A 52 -6.44 -11.03 -11.20
N ALA A 53 -6.78 -11.22 -12.47
CA ALA A 53 -5.96 -11.99 -13.39
C ALA A 53 -4.79 -11.15 -13.96
N PRO A 54 -3.68 -11.79 -14.37
CA PRO A 54 -2.55 -11.10 -14.99
C PRO A 54 -2.97 -10.24 -16.18
N GLY A 55 -2.54 -8.99 -16.19
CA GLY A 55 -2.76 -8.07 -17.31
C GLY A 55 -4.17 -7.50 -17.45
N GLN A 56 -5.14 -7.95 -16.63
CA GLN A 56 -6.50 -7.39 -16.63
C GLN A 56 -6.66 -6.21 -15.66
N ASN A 57 -5.86 -6.18 -14.59
CA ASN A 57 -6.04 -5.28 -13.45
C ASN A 57 -4.72 -4.71 -12.95
N LEU A 58 -4.75 -3.46 -12.49
CA LEU A 58 -3.72 -2.87 -11.65
C LEU A 58 -4.16 -3.01 -10.19
N CYS A 59 -3.47 -3.88 -9.44
CA CYS A 59 -3.78 -4.16 -8.03
C CYS A 59 -2.58 -3.80 -7.16
N PHE A 60 -2.77 -2.89 -6.22
CA PHE A 60 -1.73 -2.47 -5.29
C PHE A 60 -2.29 -2.03 -3.94
N SER A 61 -1.41 -1.97 -2.94
CA SER A 61 -1.74 -1.45 -1.61
C SER A 61 -0.70 -0.45 -1.16
N LEU A 62 -1.16 0.71 -0.73
CA LEU A 62 -0.35 1.79 -0.16
C LEU A 62 -0.45 1.77 1.37
N PHE A 63 0.69 1.85 2.06
CA PHE A 63 0.73 2.05 3.50
C PHE A 63 0.94 3.53 3.83
N ILE A 64 0.02 4.07 4.64
CA ILE A 64 0.08 5.41 5.18
C ILE A 64 0.31 5.29 6.69
N GLN A 65 1.48 5.69 7.16
CA GLN A 65 1.74 5.75 8.60
C GLN A 65 1.02 6.96 9.19
N THR A 66 0.11 6.72 10.12
CA THR A 66 -0.71 7.78 10.72
C THR A 66 -1.27 7.33 12.06
N GLU A 67 -1.34 8.27 13.00
CA GLU A 67 -1.98 8.08 14.30
C GLU A 67 -3.51 8.28 14.24
N ALA A 68 -4.04 8.58 13.04
CA ALA A 68 -5.45 8.81 12.84
C ALA A 68 -6.34 7.67 13.39
N GLU A 69 -7.46 8.08 13.97
CA GLU A 69 -8.45 7.18 14.51
C GLU A 69 -9.15 6.36 13.42
N LEU A 70 -9.80 5.26 13.83
CA LEU A 70 -10.54 4.39 12.91
C LEU A 70 -11.61 5.16 12.11
N MET A 71 -12.18 6.22 12.70
CA MET A 71 -13.18 7.07 12.05
C MET A 71 -12.64 7.89 10.87
N ALA A 72 -11.31 7.99 10.69
CA ALA A 72 -10.70 8.66 9.55
C ALA A 72 -10.58 7.76 8.29
N VAL A 73 -10.73 6.44 8.44
CA VAL A 73 -10.59 5.47 7.33
C VAL A 73 -11.58 5.73 6.18
N PRO A 74 -12.87 6.06 6.42
CA PRO A 74 -13.79 6.43 5.35
C PRO A 74 -13.33 7.66 4.55
N SER A 75 -12.81 8.69 5.21
CA SER A 75 -12.32 9.91 4.54
C SER A 75 -11.14 9.62 3.63
N ILE A 76 -10.20 8.77 4.05
CA ILE A 76 -9.07 8.33 3.20
C ILE A 76 -9.57 7.51 2.00
N THR A 77 -10.58 6.67 2.21
CA THR A 77 -11.20 5.88 1.13
C THR A 77 -11.84 6.80 0.09
N MET A 78 -12.58 7.82 0.54
CA MET A 78 -13.21 8.80 -0.34
C MET A 78 -12.18 9.67 -1.07
N ALA A 79 -11.14 10.13 -0.37
CA ALA A 79 -10.04 10.87 -0.98
C ALA A 79 -9.32 10.04 -2.05
N THR A 80 -9.16 8.74 -1.81
CA THR A 80 -8.59 7.81 -2.80
C THR A 80 -9.49 7.68 -4.03
N ALA A 81 -10.81 7.61 -3.85
CA ALA A 81 -11.76 7.56 -4.97
C ALA A 81 -11.71 8.83 -5.82
N LEU A 82 -11.57 10.00 -5.18
CA LEU A 82 -11.36 11.27 -5.87
C LEU A 82 -10.03 11.28 -6.64
N ALA A 83 -8.93 10.85 -6.02
CA ALA A 83 -7.62 10.80 -6.68
C ALA A 83 -7.62 9.88 -7.91
N VAL A 84 -8.29 8.72 -7.84
CA VAL A 84 -8.46 7.83 -9.00
C VAL A 84 -9.32 8.50 -10.08
N ASN A 85 -10.40 9.17 -9.69
CA ASN A 85 -11.25 9.90 -10.63
C ASN A 85 -10.49 11.04 -11.34
N ASP A 86 -9.67 11.79 -10.61
CA ASP A 86 -8.87 12.87 -11.18
C ASP A 86 -7.81 12.34 -12.15
N LEU A 87 -7.17 11.22 -11.81
CA LEU A 87 -6.24 10.52 -12.71
C LEU A 87 -6.93 10.11 -14.02
N LEU A 88 -8.08 9.43 -13.93
CA LEU A 88 -8.82 8.94 -15.09
C LEU A 88 -9.29 10.09 -15.98
N ARG A 89 -9.83 11.15 -15.39
CA ARG A 89 -10.25 12.36 -16.13
C ARG A 89 -9.06 13.07 -16.77
N GLY A 90 -7.92 13.12 -16.08
CA GLY A 90 -6.68 13.71 -16.59
C GLY A 90 -6.15 13.01 -17.85
N ILE A 91 -6.47 11.73 -18.04
CA ILE A 91 -6.13 10.97 -19.26
C ILE A 91 -7.30 10.85 -20.25
N GLY A 92 -8.37 11.64 -20.07
CA GLY A 92 -9.51 11.71 -20.99
C GLY A 92 -10.62 10.69 -20.77
N ILE A 93 -10.59 9.93 -19.67
CA ILE A 93 -11.63 8.96 -19.33
C ILE A 93 -12.67 9.62 -18.41
N LEU A 94 -13.94 9.66 -18.86
CA LEU A 94 -15.04 10.21 -18.07
C LEU A 94 -15.46 9.25 -16.96
N SER A 95 -14.88 9.45 -15.76
CA SER A 95 -15.21 8.68 -14.57
C SER A 95 -16.07 9.44 -13.56
N ALA A 96 -16.69 8.72 -12.63
CA ALA A 96 -17.36 9.29 -11.47
C ALA A 96 -17.19 8.40 -10.22
N PRO A 97 -16.95 8.97 -9.02
CA PRO A 97 -16.99 8.20 -7.79
C PRO A 97 -18.39 7.63 -7.51
N LYS A 98 -18.47 6.36 -7.14
CA LYS A 98 -19.63 5.74 -6.49
C LYS A 98 -19.30 5.58 -5.02
N TRP A 99 -19.91 6.45 -4.22
CA TRP A 99 -19.58 6.54 -2.80
C TRP A 99 -19.88 5.23 -2.05
N PRO A 100 -19.05 4.90 -1.04
CA PRO A 100 -17.87 5.66 -0.58
C PRO A 100 -16.54 5.20 -1.19
N ASN A 101 -16.49 4.13 -1.99
CA ASN A 101 -15.25 3.37 -2.21
C ASN A 101 -15.06 2.79 -3.60
N ASP A 102 -15.89 3.17 -4.57
CA ASP A 102 -15.82 2.66 -5.94
C ASP A 102 -15.69 3.84 -6.93
N VAL A 103 -15.13 3.57 -8.11
CA VAL A 103 -15.13 4.52 -9.25
C VAL A 103 -15.76 3.84 -10.46
N LEU A 104 -16.61 4.58 -11.15
CA LEU A 104 -17.35 4.13 -12.32
C LEU A 104 -16.87 4.81 -13.60
N VAL A 105 -16.99 4.11 -14.72
CA VAL A 105 -16.93 4.63 -16.09
C VAL A 105 -18.14 4.08 -16.83
N ASP A 106 -18.89 4.92 -17.54
CA ASP A 106 -20.15 4.55 -18.21
C ASP A 106 -21.13 3.80 -17.30
N GLY A 107 -21.21 4.22 -16.04
CA GLY A 107 -22.06 3.62 -15.01
C GLY A 107 -21.58 2.26 -14.48
N ARG A 108 -20.48 1.72 -14.99
CA ARG A 108 -19.92 0.42 -14.59
C ARG A 108 -18.71 0.59 -13.68
N LYS A 109 -18.61 -0.26 -12.66
CA LYS A 109 -17.47 -0.23 -11.72
C LYS A 109 -16.16 -0.63 -12.39
N ILE A 110 -15.20 0.28 -12.38
CA ILE A 110 -13.83 0.06 -12.88
C ILE A 110 -12.80 0.00 -11.76
N CYS A 111 -13.05 0.68 -10.63
CA CYS A 111 -12.13 0.69 -9.49
C CYS A 111 -12.88 0.30 -8.21
N GLY A 112 -12.22 -0.49 -7.37
CA GLY A 112 -12.62 -0.75 -5.98
C GLY A 112 -11.50 -0.36 -5.02
N ILE A 113 -11.87 0.28 -3.91
CA ILE A 113 -10.95 0.71 -2.86
C ILE A 113 -11.31 0.01 -1.55
N LEU A 114 -10.30 -0.52 -0.87
CA LEU A 114 -10.42 -1.20 0.41
C LEU A 114 -9.37 -0.66 1.38
N SER A 115 -9.79 0.23 2.27
CA SER A 115 -8.93 0.80 3.30
C SER A 115 -9.12 0.08 4.64
N GLU A 116 -8.02 -0.25 5.30
CA GLU A 116 -8.01 -1.02 6.56
C GLU A 116 -7.00 -0.40 7.53
N ARG A 117 -7.40 -0.17 8.79
CA ARG A 117 -6.48 0.28 9.85
C ARG A 117 -5.68 -0.92 10.35
N VAL A 118 -4.39 -0.70 10.59
CA VAL A 118 -3.48 -1.66 11.22
C VAL A 118 -2.76 -1.01 12.40
N GLU A 119 -2.51 -1.82 13.41
CA GLU A 119 -1.77 -1.42 14.61
C GLU A 119 -0.81 -2.53 15.00
N ARG A 120 0.37 -2.12 15.49
CA ARG A 120 1.40 -3.02 15.98
C ARG A 120 1.97 -2.45 17.26
N LYS A 121 1.91 -3.24 18.33
CA LYS A 121 2.61 -2.95 19.57
C LYS A 121 4.10 -3.19 19.38
N ASN A 122 4.94 -2.17 19.51
CA ASN A 122 6.37 -2.36 19.51
C ASN A 122 6.81 -2.80 20.90
N ASN A 123 6.98 -4.11 21.09
CA ASN A 123 7.76 -4.61 22.21
C ASN A 123 9.22 -4.18 21.99
N ARG A 124 9.67 -3.12 22.67
CA ARG A 124 11.11 -2.80 22.76
C ARG A 124 11.81 -3.89 23.57
N LYS A 125 12.00 -5.08 23.00
CA LYS A 125 13.26 -5.80 23.23
C LYS A 125 14.24 -5.15 22.29
N ARG A 126 14.98 -4.17 22.81
CA ARG A 126 16.12 -3.56 22.14
C ARG A 126 17.12 -4.69 21.90
N PHE A 127 17.03 -5.36 20.74
CA PHE A 127 18.09 -6.28 20.33
C PHE A 127 19.34 -5.43 20.16
N PRO A 128 20.44 -5.71 20.90
CA PRO A 128 21.70 -5.03 20.65
C PRO A 128 22.07 -5.33 19.20
N SER A 129 22.39 -4.28 18.45
CA SER A 129 22.75 -4.31 17.03
C SER A 129 23.85 -5.33 16.78
N LEU A 130 23.48 -6.54 16.39
CA LEU A 130 24.36 -7.56 15.83
C LEU A 130 24.80 -7.09 14.45
N HIS A 131 25.95 -6.42 14.43
CA HIS A 131 26.76 -6.27 13.25
C HIS A 131 27.33 -7.66 12.89
N SER A 132 26.70 -8.31 11.92
CA SER A 132 27.30 -9.33 11.05
C SER A 132 26.25 -9.55 9.95
N GLY A 133 26.37 -8.96 8.77
CA GLY A 133 27.50 -9.22 7.89
C GLY A 133 27.32 -10.59 7.26
N GLU A 134 26.23 -10.79 6.51
CA GLU A 134 26.12 -11.70 5.36
C GLU A 134 24.67 -11.68 4.87
N THR A 135 24.47 -11.23 3.64
CA THR A 135 23.19 -11.38 2.95
C THR A 135 23.50 -11.91 1.56
N LEU A 136 23.25 -13.20 1.36
CA LEU A 136 23.03 -13.78 0.05
C LEU A 136 21.71 -13.20 -0.50
N LEU A 137 21.80 -12.04 -1.14
CA LEU A 137 20.75 -11.51 -2.00
C LEU A 137 21.19 -11.73 -3.43
N HIS A 138 20.52 -12.66 -4.11
CA HIS A 138 20.47 -12.73 -5.55
C HIS A 138 19.69 -11.49 -6.05
N GLN A 139 20.36 -10.34 -6.11
CA GLN A 139 19.81 -9.12 -6.71
C GLN A 139 19.88 -9.26 -8.22
N THR A 140 18.79 -9.66 -8.87
CA THR A 140 18.64 -9.44 -10.30
C THR A 140 18.35 -7.95 -10.52
N LYS A 141 19.41 -7.14 -10.60
CA LYS A 141 19.36 -5.75 -11.05
C LYS A 141 19.05 -5.73 -12.55
N CYS A 142 17.80 -5.49 -12.93
CA CYS A 142 17.50 -4.97 -14.27
C CYS A 142 17.97 -3.51 -14.34
N ARG A 143 19.14 -3.27 -14.95
CA ARG A 143 19.60 -1.93 -15.35
C ARG A 143 18.98 -1.58 -16.70
N ILE A 144 18.19 -0.52 -16.74
CA ILE A 144 17.99 0.24 -17.98
C ILE A 144 19.24 1.11 -18.14
N ALA A 145 19.95 0.93 -19.25
CA ALA A 145 21.15 1.68 -19.57
C ALA A 145 20.81 2.97 -20.32
N SER A 146 21.45 4.06 -19.94
CA SER A 146 21.81 5.15 -20.84
C SER A 146 23.08 5.85 -20.34
N PRO A 147 23.93 6.39 -21.24
CA PRO A 147 25.36 6.56 -20.98
C PRO A 147 25.77 7.97 -20.54
N THR A 148 26.99 8.04 -19.96
CA THR A 148 27.91 9.21 -19.83
C THR A 148 27.47 10.36 -18.89
N SER A 149 28.29 11.00 -18.06
CA SER A 149 29.75 11.03 -17.83
C SER A 149 30.04 11.73 -16.49
N GLY A 150 31.23 11.50 -15.90
CA GLY A 150 31.91 12.51 -15.08
C GLY A 150 31.85 12.42 -13.54
N ARG A 151 32.98 12.02 -12.94
CA ARG A 151 33.72 12.66 -11.80
C ARG A 151 32.89 13.08 -10.55
N LYS A 152 33.24 12.82 -9.29
CA LYS A 152 34.50 12.59 -8.57
C LYS A 152 34.13 12.07 -7.16
N ALA A 153 34.98 11.24 -6.57
CA ALA A 153 34.86 10.75 -5.19
C ALA A 153 34.94 11.88 -4.16
N ILE A 154 34.06 11.87 -3.15
CA ILE A 154 34.16 12.73 -1.97
C ILE A 154 34.23 11.86 -0.70
N ARG A 155 35.19 12.27 0.14
CA ARG A 155 35.86 11.62 1.26
C ARG A 155 34.91 11.44 2.46
N ARG A 156 34.97 10.26 3.12
CA ARG A 156 34.31 10.00 4.40
C ARG A 156 34.89 10.93 5.48
N GLN A 157 34.03 11.66 6.18
CA GLN A 157 34.34 12.25 7.48
C GLN A 157 33.50 11.57 8.55
N SER A 158 34.20 11.04 9.54
CA SER A 158 33.69 10.42 10.77
C SER A 158 33.16 11.49 11.71
N LEU A 159 31.87 11.44 12.03
CA LEU A 159 31.26 12.19 13.11
C LEU A 159 31.15 11.29 14.33
N THR A 160 31.98 11.56 15.34
CA THR A 160 31.84 11.03 16.70
C THR A 160 30.73 11.81 17.41
N CYS A 161 29.69 11.11 17.89
CA CYS A 161 28.67 11.70 18.75
C CYS A 161 28.89 11.19 20.18
N GLU A 162 29.16 12.12 21.09
CA GLU A 162 29.33 11.87 22.52
C GLU A 162 28.02 11.40 23.16
N LYS A 163 28.13 10.49 24.12
CA LYS A 163 27.00 9.96 24.90
C LYS A 163 26.68 10.94 26.03
N SER A 164 25.53 11.62 25.96
CA SER A 164 24.91 12.22 27.14
C SER A 164 23.86 11.25 27.71
N SER A 165 24.17 10.62 28.84
CA SER A 165 23.22 9.86 29.65
C SER A 165 22.35 10.82 30.46
N ALA A 166 21.04 10.85 30.18
CA ALA A 166 20.06 11.40 31.09
C ALA A 166 19.15 10.25 31.56
N ALA A 167 19.25 9.93 32.84
CA ALA A 167 18.32 9.07 33.55
C ALA A 167 17.01 9.82 33.78
N GLY A 168 15.89 9.19 33.45
CA GLY A 168 14.55 9.72 33.71
C GLY A 168 13.55 8.58 33.71
N GLY A 169 13.05 8.24 34.89
CA GLY A 169 11.98 7.27 35.08
C GLY A 169 10.69 7.80 34.47
N GLY A 170 10.12 7.02 33.56
CA GLY A 170 8.80 7.24 32.97
C GLY A 170 8.14 5.88 32.80
N THR A 171 6.85 5.81 33.12
CA THR A 171 5.96 4.71 32.81
C THR A 171 6.24 4.20 31.40
N LYS A 172 6.44 2.87 31.25
CA LYS A 172 6.75 2.25 29.96
C LYS A 172 5.53 2.36 29.04
N ASP A 173 5.36 3.51 28.38
CA ASP A 173 4.40 3.64 27.29
C ASP A 173 4.84 2.70 26.17
N GLU A 174 4.06 1.65 25.99
CA GLU A 174 4.18 0.69 24.91
C GLU A 174 3.94 1.46 23.60
N LEU A 175 5.03 1.78 22.88
CA LEU A 175 4.94 2.49 21.60
C LEU A 175 4.15 1.66 20.59
N VAL A 176 2.89 2.02 20.35
CA VAL A 176 2.07 1.44 19.30
C VAL A 176 2.35 2.18 18.00
N THR A 177 2.75 1.45 16.97
CA THR A 177 2.78 1.99 15.61
C THR A 177 1.45 1.70 14.95
N THR A 178 0.84 2.72 14.35
CA THR A 178 -0.44 2.65 13.66
C THR A 178 -0.28 3.09 12.21
N GLY A 179 -1.18 2.61 11.35
CA GLY A 179 -1.24 3.03 9.97
C GLY A 179 -2.51 2.57 9.29
N ILE A 180 -2.67 3.01 8.04
CA ILE A 180 -3.80 2.67 7.19
C ILE A 180 -3.25 2.07 5.91
N ILE A 181 -3.74 0.87 5.56
CA ILE A 181 -3.47 0.21 4.30
C ILE A 181 -4.61 0.56 3.37
N VAL A 182 -4.29 1.19 2.24
CA VAL A 182 -5.25 1.54 1.18
C VAL A 182 -5.03 0.60 0.01
N GLY A 183 -5.90 -0.39 -0.15
CA GLY A 183 -5.93 -1.30 -1.29
C GLY A 183 -6.70 -0.69 -2.45
N ILE A 184 -6.12 -0.73 -3.64
CA ILE A 184 -6.70 -0.23 -4.88
C ILE A 184 -6.65 -1.34 -5.91
N GLY A 185 -7.80 -1.70 -6.45
CA GLY A 185 -7.94 -2.55 -7.63
C GLY A 185 -8.59 -1.74 -8.73
N LEU A 186 -7.88 -1.56 -9.85
CA LEU A 186 -8.35 -0.84 -11.03
C LEU A 186 -8.34 -1.78 -12.24
N ASN A 187 -9.48 -1.95 -12.88
CA ASN A 187 -9.61 -2.74 -14.11
C ASN A 187 -9.03 -1.92 -15.27
N VAL A 188 -8.06 -2.47 -16.00
CA VAL A 188 -7.39 -1.80 -17.12
C VAL A 188 -7.64 -2.47 -18.47
N ASN A 189 -7.89 -3.78 -18.47
CA ASN A 189 -8.09 -4.57 -19.69
C ASN A 189 -9.05 -5.74 -19.46
N MET A 190 -10.10 -5.51 -18.65
CA MET A 190 -11.09 -6.51 -18.30
C MET A 190 -12.23 -6.51 -19.30
N ALA A 191 -12.69 -7.69 -19.74
CA ALA A 191 -13.83 -7.79 -20.64
C ALA A 191 -15.15 -7.41 -19.93
N SER A 192 -16.12 -6.87 -20.68
CA SER A 192 -17.38 -6.39 -20.09
C SER A 192 -18.14 -7.44 -19.26
N LYS A 193 -18.09 -8.72 -19.66
CA LYS A 193 -18.71 -9.84 -18.92
C LYS A 193 -18.06 -10.09 -17.56
N GLU A 194 -16.75 -9.87 -17.44
CA GLU A 194 -16.01 -10.04 -16.19
C GLU A 194 -16.22 -8.84 -15.25
N ALA A 195 -16.33 -7.64 -15.83
CA ALA A 195 -16.63 -6.41 -15.08
C ALA A 195 -18.00 -6.47 -14.38
N GLU A 196 -19.01 -7.11 -14.98
CA GLU A 196 -20.33 -7.32 -14.39
C GLU A 196 -20.30 -8.16 -13.10
N ALA A 197 -19.32 -9.05 -12.95
CA ALA A 197 -19.15 -9.80 -11.70
C ALA A 197 -18.68 -8.91 -10.54
N ILE A 198 -17.99 -7.80 -10.85
CA ILE A 198 -17.42 -6.85 -9.88
C ILE A 198 -18.44 -5.76 -9.50
N ASP A 199 -19.30 -5.34 -10.43
CA ASP A 199 -20.28 -4.25 -10.25
C ASP A 199 -21.49 -4.62 -9.38
N ARG A 200 -21.48 -5.80 -8.74
CA ARG A 200 -22.54 -6.17 -7.80
C ARG A 200 -22.51 -5.18 -6.62
N PRO A 201 -23.61 -4.45 -6.32
CA PRO A 201 -23.63 -3.46 -5.24
C PRO A 201 -23.46 -4.14 -3.88
N ALA A 202 -22.63 -3.56 -3.00
CA ALA A 202 -22.41 -4.02 -1.61
C ALA A 202 -23.73 -4.13 -0.82
N THR A 203 -24.71 -3.31 -1.19
CA THR A 203 -25.97 -3.19 -0.48
C THR A 203 -27.04 -2.92 -1.53
N SER A 204 -27.89 -3.88 -1.80
CA SER A 204 -29.27 -3.60 -2.20
C SER A 204 -29.97 -3.00 -0.98
N ILE A 205 -29.67 -1.74 -0.66
CA ILE A 205 -30.68 -0.90 -0.02
C ILE A 205 -31.60 -0.52 -1.18
N ARG A 206 -32.66 -1.31 -1.35
CA ARG A 206 -33.87 -0.79 -1.98
C ARG A 206 -34.37 0.27 -1.00
N ILE A 207 -34.14 1.54 -1.31
CA ILE A 207 -35.05 2.58 -0.86
C ILE A 207 -36.20 2.48 -1.86
N GLU A 208 -37.25 1.78 -1.44
CA GLU A 208 -38.61 2.07 -1.93
C GLU A 208 -39.03 3.44 -1.38
#